data_AF-A0A7C3KJ28-F1
#
_entry.id   AF-A0A7C3KJ28-F1
#
_cell.length_a   1.000
_cell.length_b   1.000
_cell.length_c   1.000
_cell.angle_alpha   90.00
_cell.angle_beta   90.00
_cell.angle_gamma   90.00
#
_symmetry.space_group_name_H-M   'P 1'
#
loop_
_entity.id
_entity.type
_entity.pdbx_description
1 polymer ?
#
loop_
_entity_poly.entity_id
_entity_poly.type
_entity_poly.pdbx_seq_one_letter_code
_entity_poly.pdbx_strand_id
1 'polypeptide(L)'
;MKKVLQSAAGILFAVFSIAILGLLMSLTFGALGKLFPDNFMNQIWGLVLFDIAAMIWALVFVFKSESTMQYALSAIGFIAAFLGTLGMVAVEVMLGGQTFIEVESWVGEWLVYGYVIMTALHSALLYAHHATAPEIHEKINVGIARGEIVTEAIKQATDSLEVQKAALAENIHRDIVNQVKRDLGLSRGQVLDLPALPILDTPAQKPASFSLANLLPFTWAKSKPKVSYQATVPAVSESEAGTPPAPFLGNQPKDSPSDTPTTRPDHA
;
A
#
# COMPACT_ATOMS: atom_id res chain seq x y z
N MET A 1 45.59 -29.86 -13.11
CA MET A 1 44.44 -30.69 -12.68
C MET A 1 43.50 -29.98 -11.70
N LYS A 2 43.97 -29.33 -10.62
CA LYS A 2 43.10 -28.64 -9.63
C LYS A 2 42.15 -27.58 -10.24
N LYS A 3 42.61 -26.75 -11.18
CA LYS A 3 41.77 -25.73 -11.85
C LYS A 3 40.63 -26.33 -12.69
N VAL A 4 40.89 -27.43 -13.39
CA VAL A 4 39.89 -28.12 -14.22
C VAL A 4 38.83 -28.78 -13.34
N LEU A 5 39.24 -29.37 -12.20
CA LEU A 5 38.32 -29.98 -11.24
C LEU A 5 37.39 -28.94 -10.59
N GLN A 6 37.91 -27.75 -10.28
CA GLN A 6 37.12 -26.65 -9.72
C GLN A 6 36.09 -26.10 -10.73
N SER A 7 36.49 -25.91 -12.00
CA SER A 7 35.55 -25.50 -13.06
C SER A 7 34.48 -26.56 -13.32
N ALA A 8 34.85 -27.84 -13.37
CA ALA A 8 33.89 -28.94 -13.54
C ALA A 8 32.90 -29.03 -12.37
N ALA A 9 33.38 -28.88 -11.12
CA ALA A 9 32.52 -28.85 -9.94
C ALA A 9 31.52 -27.68 -9.98
N GLY A 10 31.96 -26.49 -10.43
CA GLY A 10 31.08 -25.32 -10.60
C GLY A 10 29.96 -25.56 -11.62
N ILE A 11 30.27 -26.19 -12.75
CA ILE A 11 29.27 -26.53 -13.77
C ILE A 11 28.27 -27.55 -13.23
N LEU A 12 28.75 -28.62 -12.57
CA LEU A 12 27.88 -29.63 -11.97
C LEU A 12 26.94 -29.02 -10.92
N PHE A 13 27.45 -28.12 -10.08
CA PHE A 13 26.65 -27.41 -9.10
C PHE A 13 25.57 -26.53 -9.76
N ALA A 14 25.92 -25.80 -10.83
CA ALA A 14 24.95 -24.98 -11.56
C ALA A 14 23.84 -25.82 -12.20
N VAL A 15 24.20 -26.92 -12.85
CA VAL A 15 23.23 -27.86 -13.45
C VAL A 15 22.33 -28.46 -12.38
N PHE A 16 22.89 -28.91 -11.25
CA PHE A 16 22.14 -29.43 -10.13
C PHE A 16 21.17 -28.40 -9.54
N SER A 17 21.61 -27.14 -9.41
CA SER A 17 20.77 -26.04 -8.92
C SER A 17 19.61 -25.76 -9.86
N ILE A 18 19.84 -25.73 -11.17
CA ILE A 18 18.77 -25.56 -12.17
C ILE A 18 17.80 -26.75 -12.12
N ALA A 19 18.30 -27.98 -11.97
CA ALA A 19 17.47 -29.16 -11.85
C ALA A 19 16.58 -29.13 -10.59
N ILE A 20 17.13 -28.72 -9.44
CA ILE A 20 16.34 -28.52 -8.21
C ILE A 20 15.29 -27.43 -8.41
N LEU A 21 15.65 -26.29 -8.99
CA LEU A 21 14.69 -25.21 -9.25
C LEU A 21 13.55 -25.69 -10.15
N GLY A 22 13.87 -26.41 -11.23
CA GLY A 22 12.86 -27.00 -12.11
C GLY A 22 11.96 -28.00 -11.39
N LEU A 23 12.53 -28.81 -10.49
CA LEU A 23 11.77 -29.74 -9.65
C LEU A 23 10.84 -29.01 -8.68
N LEU A 24 11.33 -28.01 -7.95
CA LEU A 24 10.53 -27.23 -7.00
C LEU A 24 9.38 -26.54 -7.71
N MET A 25 9.65 -25.87 -8.85
CA MET A 25 8.63 -25.22 -9.66
C MET A 25 7.58 -26.22 -10.17
N SER A 26 8.00 -27.41 -10.61
CA SER A 26 7.07 -28.46 -11.04
C SER A 26 6.16 -28.93 -9.89
N LEU A 27 6.69 -29.05 -8.67
CA LEU A 27 5.92 -29.47 -7.50
C LEU A 27 4.97 -28.35 -7.04
N THR A 28 5.44 -27.09 -7.00
CA THR A 28 4.60 -25.94 -6.69
C THR A 28 3.45 -25.81 -7.69
N PHE A 29 3.72 -26.01 -8.99
CA PHE A 29 2.69 -25.98 -10.02
C PHE A 29 1.64 -27.08 -9.80
N GLY A 30 2.07 -28.29 -9.42
CA GLY A 30 1.16 -29.38 -9.03
C GLY A 30 0.26 -29.00 -7.84
N ALA A 31 0.83 -28.41 -6.79
CA ALA A 31 0.09 -28.02 -5.60
C ALA A 31 -0.92 -26.91 -5.91
N LEU A 32 -0.52 -25.94 -6.74
CA LEU A 32 -1.41 -24.87 -7.22
C LEU A 32 -2.52 -25.41 -8.11
N GLY A 33 -2.26 -26.44 -8.92
CA GLY A 33 -3.28 -27.14 -9.70
C GLY A 33 -4.36 -27.76 -8.82
N LYS A 34 -3.99 -28.25 -7.63
CA LYS A 34 -4.96 -28.75 -6.64
C LYS A 34 -5.70 -27.61 -5.93
N LEU A 35 -5.02 -26.50 -5.66
CA LEU A 35 -5.60 -25.34 -4.97
C LEU A 35 -6.56 -24.53 -5.87
N PHE A 36 -6.25 -24.42 -7.15
CA PHE A 36 -6.98 -23.63 -8.14
C PHE A 36 -7.24 -24.45 -9.42
N PRO A 37 -8.03 -25.54 -9.37
CA PRO A 37 -8.16 -26.49 -10.47
C PRO A 37 -8.64 -25.87 -11.79
N ASP A 38 -9.56 -24.91 -11.71
CA ASP A 38 -10.17 -24.27 -12.90
C ASP A 38 -9.57 -22.91 -13.25
N ASN A 39 -8.48 -22.51 -12.60
CA ASN A 39 -7.87 -21.19 -12.80
C ASN A 39 -6.37 -21.28 -13.05
N PHE A 40 -6.02 -21.57 -14.30
CA PHE A 40 -4.64 -21.60 -14.78
C PHE A 40 -3.88 -20.29 -14.50
N MET A 41 -4.55 -19.14 -14.59
CA MET A 41 -3.91 -17.84 -14.34
C MET A 41 -3.44 -17.72 -12.89
N ASN A 42 -4.24 -18.17 -11.92
CA ASN A 42 -3.85 -18.19 -10.51
C ASN A 42 -2.71 -19.18 -10.25
N GLN A 43 -2.63 -20.30 -10.98
CA GLN A 43 -1.52 -21.24 -10.90
C GLN A 43 -0.21 -20.59 -11.36
N ILE A 44 -0.23 -19.85 -12.46
CA ILE A 44 0.96 -19.12 -12.93
C ILE A 44 1.36 -18.01 -11.96
N TRP A 45 0.40 -17.23 -11.46
CA TRP A 45 0.71 -16.19 -10.46
C TRP A 45 1.23 -16.77 -9.15
N GLY A 46 0.75 -17.92 -8.72
CA GLY A 46 1.30 -18.62 -7.56
C GLY A 46 2.74 -19.07 -7.78
N LEU A 47 3.06 -19.61 -8.95
CA LEU A 47 4.44 -19.96 -9.31
C LEU A 47 5.36 -18.74 -9.28
N VAL A 48 4.87 -17.60 -9.77
CA VAL A 48 5.60 -16.34 -9.70
C VAL A 48 5.77 -15.88 -8.25
N LEU A 49 4.72 -16.00 -7.44
CA LEU A 49 4.69 -15.55 -6.05
C LEU A 49 5.63 -16.34 -5.14
N PHE A 50 5.81 -17.64 -5.38
CA PHE A 50 6.63 -18.50 -4.53
C PHE A 50 8.03 -18.69 -5.12
N ASP A 51 8.15 -19.39 -6.24
CA ASP A 51 9.43 -19.78 -6.81
C ASP A 51 10.20 -18.59 -7.41
N ILE A 52 9.56 -17.84 -8.32
CA ILE A 52 10.21 -16.72 -8.99
C ILE A 52 10.49 -15.58 -8.00
N ALA A 53 9.59 -15.32 -7.06
CA ALA A 53 9.82 -14.34 -6.02
C ALA A 53 11.05 -14.69 -5.18
N ALA A 54 11.24 -15.96 -4.79
CA ALA A 54 12.42 -16.39 -4.05
C ALA A 54 13.71 -16.09 -4.85
N MET A 55 13.69 -16.39 -6.15
CA MET A 55 14.81 -16.05 -7.04
C MET A 55 15.03 -14.55 -7.16
N ILE A 56 13.98 -13.75 -7.32
CA ILE A 56 14.08 -12.29 -7.44
C ILE A 56 14.61 -11.66 -6.15
N TRP A 57 14.10 -12.09 -4.99
CA TRP A 57 14.59 -11.62 -3.69
C TRP A 57 16.07 -11.97 -3.50
N ALA A 58 16.49 -13.19 -3.84
CA ALA A 58 17.88 -13.64 -3.70
C ALA A 58 18.85 -13.01 -4.71
N LEU A 59 18.45 -12.86 -5.97
CA LEU A 59 19.37 -12.49 -7.07
C LEU A 59 19.27 -11.02 -7.48
N VAL A 60 18.09 -10.41 -7.37
CA VAL A 60 17.91 -9.02 -7.80
C VAL A 60 18.00 -8.11 -6.60
N PHE A 61 17.17 -8.33 -5.57
CA PHE A 61 17.08 -7.39 -4.45
C PHE A 61 18.31 -7.42 -3.54
N VAL A 62 18.85 -8.59 -3.22
CA VAL A 62 20.08 -8.68 -2.41
C VAL A 62 21.28 -8.00 -3.10
N PHE A 63 21.48 -8.23 -4.41
CA PHE A 63 22.61 -7.63 -5.13
C PHE A 63 22.41 -6.15 -5.48
N LYS A 64 21.16 -5.68 -5.56
CA LYS A 64 20.82 -4.27 -5.80
C LYS A 64 20.67 -3.46 -4.50
N SER A 65 20.82 -4.08 -3.33
CA SER A 65 20.69 -3.38 -2.05
C SER A 65 21.83 -2.37 -1.86
N GLU A 66 21.49 -1.09 -1.75
CA GLU A 66 22.45 -0.01 -1.50
C GLU A 66 22.55 0.34 -0.01
N SER A 67 21.59 -0.11 0.80
CA SER A 67 21.55 0.11 2.24
C SER A 67 21.43 -1.19 3.03
N THR A 68 21.90 -1.19 4.28
CA THR A 68 21.77 -2.33 5.20
C THR A 68 20.31 -2.73 5.41
N MET A 69 19.39 -1.75 5.43
CA MET A 69 17.96 -2.00 5.58
C MET A 69 17.36 -2.66 4.33
N GLN A 70 17.75 -2.22 3.14
CA GLN A 70 17.36 -2.90 1.90
C GLN A 70 17.82 -4.35 1.91
N TYR A 71 19.08 -4.61 2.26
CA TYR A 71 19.62 -5.96 2.36
C TYR A 71 18.85 -6.83 3.35
N ALA A 72 18.54 -6.30 4.53
CA ALA A 72 17.77 -7.02 5.55
C ALA A 72 16.34 -7.35 5.05
N LEU A 73 15.66 -6.40 4.42
CA LEU A 73 14.34 -6.62 3.83
C LEU A 73 14.39 -7.63 2.68
N SER A 74 15.44 -7.60 1.86
CA SER A 74 15.63 -8.59 0.80
C SER A 74 15.84 -10.00 1.35
N ALA A 75 16.63 -10.13 2.41
CA ALA A 75 16.84 -11.41 3.09
C ALA A 75 15.55 -11.95 3.69
N ILE A 76 14.73 -11.10 4.33
CA ILE A 76 13.41 -11.48 4.85
C ILE A 76 12.48 -11.91 3.71
N GLY A 77 12.45 -11.15 2.61
CA GLY A 77 11.66 -11.49 1.42
C GLY A 77 12.07 -12.81 0.78
N PHE A 78 13.37 -13.09 0.72
CA PHE A 78 13.90 -14.38 0.27
C PHE A 78 13.45 -15.52 1.19
N ILE A 79 13.64 -15.39 2.51
CA ILE A 79 13.25 -16.42 3.48
C ILE A 79 11.74 -16.68 3.40
N ALA A 80 10.93 -15.63 3.34
CA ALA A 80 9.48 -15.76 3.19
C ALA A 80 9.13 -16.54 1.92
N ALA A 81 9.61 -16.10 0.74
CA ALA A 81 9.33 -16.77 -0.53
C ALA A 81 9.82 -18.22 -0.55
N PHE A 82 11.00 -18.48 0.03
CA PHE A 82 11.57 -19.81 0.12
C PHE A 82 10.72 -20.73 1.02
N LEU A 83 10.29 -20.24 2.19
CA LEU A 83 9.36 -20.99 3.05
C LEU A 83 8.01 -21.22 2.38
N GLY A 84 7.51 -20.25 1.62
CA GLY A 84 6.31 -20.42 0.80
C GLY A 84 6.47 -21.53 -0.25
N THR A 85 7.59 -21.51 -0.98
CA THR A 85 7.95 -22.56 -1.96
C THR A 85 8.03 -23.94 -1.30
N LEU A 86 8.75 -24.05 -0.19
CA LEU A 86 8.84 -25.30 0.57
C LEU A 86 7.48 -25.76 1.11
N GLY A 87 6.62 -24.83 1.53
CA GLY A 87 5.25 -25.12 1.95
C GLY A 87 4.42 -25.73 0.82
N MET A 88 4.48 -25.14 -0.38
CA MET A 88 3.78 -25.67 -1.56
C MET A 88 4.32 -27.04 -1.97
N VAL A 89 5.64 -27.23 -1.91
CA VAL A 89 6.29 -28.53 -2.16
C VAL A 89 5.85 -29.57 -1.13
N ALA A 90 5.79 -29.22 0.16
CA ALA A 90 5.32 -30.12 1.20
C ALA A 90 3.87 -30.56 0.96
N VAL A 91 3.01 -29.62 0.55
CA VAL A 91 1.62 -29.88 0.17
C VAL A 91 1.56 -30.81 -1.03
N GLU A 92 2.37 -30.58 -2.06
CA GLU A 92 2.42 -31.46 -3.23
C GLU A 92 2.85 -32.87 -2.87
N VAL A 93 3.85 -33.03 -2.02
CA VAL A 93 4.35 -34.35 -1.60
C VAL A 93 3.31 -35.07 -0.73
N MET A 94 2.66 -34.35 0.20
CA MET A 94 1.64 -34.93 1.07
C MET A 94 0.38 -35.33 0.29
N LEU A 95 -0.10 -34.47 -0.61
CA LEU A 95 -1.35 -34.68 -1.34
C LEU A 95 -1.16 -35.50 -2.63
N GLY A 96 -0.02 -35.35 -3.31
CA GLY A 96 0.31 -36.07 -4.55
C GLY A 96 0.58 -37.55 -4.34
N GLY A 97 1.04 -37.95 -3.13
CA GLY A 97 1.23 -39.36 -2.76
C GLY A 97 -0.05 -40.05 -2.26
N GLN A 98 -1.09 -39.28 -1.89
CA GLN A 98 -2.32 -39.80 -1.29
C GLN A 98 -3.44 -39.87 -2.34
N THR A 99 -3.42 -40.88 -3.21
CA THR A 99 -4.60 -41.23 -4.03
C THR A 99 -5.73 -41.89 -3.23
N PHE A 100 -5.59 -42.06 -1.90
CA PHE A 100 -6.47 -42.87 -1.05
C PHE A 100 -7.01 -42.17 0.21
N ILE A 101 -6.76 -40.87 0.41
CA ILE A 101 -7.25 -40.14 1.58
C ILE A 101 -7.92 -38.86 1.11
N GLU A 102 -9.18 -38.67 1.48
CA GLU A 102 -9.90 -37.41 1.26
C GLU A 102 -9.18 -36.30 2.03
N VAL A 103 -8.74 -35.27 1.31
CA VAL A 103 -8.07 -34.12 1.93
C VAL A 103 -9.09 -33.39 2.80
N GLU A 104 -8.80 -33.28 4.09
CA GLU A 104 -9.69 -32.63 5.02
C GLU A 104 -9.85 -31.14 4.67
N SER A 105 -11.08 -30.63 4.73
CA SER A 105 -11.45 -29.31 4.18
C SER A 105 -10.66 -28.16 4.79
N TRP A 106 -10.20 -28.27 6.04
CA TRP A 106 -9.39 -27.24 6.69
C TRP A 106 -8.06 -27.02 5.99
N VAL A 107 -7.44 -28.05 5.41
CA VAL A 107 -6.12 -27.93 4.74
C VAL A 107 -6.23 -26.97 3.55
N GLY A 108 -7.28 -27.12 2.74
CA GLY A 108 -7.54 -26.22 1.61
C GLY A 108 -7.71 -24.77 2.05
N GLU A 109 -8.43 -24.53 3.14
CA GLU A 109 -8.65 -23.19 3.68
C GLU A 109 -7.33 -22.52 4.12
N TRP A 110 -6.47 -23.25 4.84
CA TRP A 110 -5.16 -22.73 5.25
C TRP A 110 -4.23 -22.45 4.07
N LEU A 111 -4.32 -23.22 2.99
CA LEU A 111 -3.55 -22.95 1.78
C LEU A 111 -3.99 -21.66 1.09
N VAL A 112 -5.30 -21.40 1.03
CA VAL A 112 -5.83 -20.14 0.50
C VAL A 112 -5.39 -18.97 1.39
N TYR A 113 -5.50 -19.08 2.72
CA TYR A 113 -5.03 -18.03 3.62
C TYR A 113 -3.52 -17.82 3.53
N GLY A 114 -2.74 -18.90 3.46
CA GLY A 114 -1.30 -18.83 3.25
C GLY A 114 -0.96 -18.08 1.96
N TYR A 115 -1.63 -18.40 0.86
CA TYR A 115 -1.47 -17.71 -0.42
C TYR A 115 -1.74 -16.20 -0.31
N VAL A 116 -2.85 -15.81 0.32
CA VAL A 116 -3.23 -14.39 0.50
C VAL A 116 -2.23 -13.67 1.40
N ILE A 117 -1.83 -14.27 2.52
CA ILE A 117 -0.86 -13.70 3.47
C ILE A 117 0.49 -13.49 2.77
N MET A 118 0.96 -14.47 2.00
CA MET A 118 2.23 -14.40 1.28
C MET A 118 2.19 -13.31 0.21
N THR A 119 1.06 -13.16 -0.49
CA THR A 119 0.84 -12.06 -1.45
C THR A 119 0.95 -10.69 -0.76
N ALA A 120 0.26 -10.51 0.36
CA ALA A 120 0.29 -9.27 1.13
C ALA A 120 1.70 -8.98 1.68
N LEU A 121 2.39 -10.01 2.18
CA LEU A 121 3.75 -9.91 2.70
C LEU A 121 4.74 -9.48 1.61
N HIS A 122 4.70 -10.11 0.43
CA HIS A 122 5.57 -9.71 -0.69
C HIS A 122 5.32 -8.28 -1.14
N SER A 123 4.06 -7.87 -1.20
CA SER A 123 3.67 -6.51 -1.54
C SER A 123 4.21 -5.50 -0.52
N ALA A 124 4.05 -5.79 0.78
CA ALA A 124 4.54 -4.94 1.85
C ALA A 124 6.08 -4.84 1.85
N LEU A 125 6.78 -5.95 1.65
CA LEU A 125 8.24 -5.99 1.58
C LEU A 125 8.77 -5.25 0.36
N LEU A 126 8.11 -5.37 -0.80
CA LEU A 126 8.47 -4.63 -2.01
C LEU A 126 8.40 -3.11 -1.79
N TYR A 127 7.31 -2.65 -1.16
CA TYR A 127 7.15 -1.24 -0.80
C TYR A 127 8.17 -0.79 0.24
N ALA A 128 8.40 -1.58 1.29
CA ALA A 128 9.38 -1.27 2.34
C ALA A 128 10.81 -1.19 1.78
N HIS A 129 11.17 -2.10 0.86
CA HIS A 129 12.48 -2.08 0.21
C HIS A 129 12.69 -0.80 -0.62
N HIS A 130 11.66 -0.36 -1.34
CA HIS A 130 11.73 0.91 -2.07
C HIS A 130 11.80 2.11 -1.12
N ALA A 131 10.98 2.13 -0.07
CA ALA A 131 10.94 3.21 0.92
C ALA A 131 12.29 3.42 1.65
N THR A 132 13.09 2.36 1.79
CA THR A 132 14.41 2.37 2.43
C THR A 132 15.57 2.69 1.47
N ALA A 133 15.26 3.13 0.25
CA ALA A 133 16.27 3.58 -0.70
C ALA A 133 16.98 4.86 -0.19
N PRO A 134 18.31 4.97 -0.34
CA PRO A 134 19.08 6.12 0.13
C PRO A 134 18.55 7.46 -0.41
N GLU A 135 18.15 7.51 -1.67
CA GLU A 135 17.58 8.71 -2.29
C GLU A 135 16.30 9.20 -1.61
N ILE A 136 15.47 8.27 -1.11
CA ILE A 136 14.23 8.61 -0.40
C ILE A 136 14.57 9.13 0.99
N HIS A 137 15.52 8.50 1.69
CA HIS A 137 16.00 8.98 2.97
C HIS A 137 16.59 10.41 2.87
N GLU A 138 17.35 10.70 1.83
CA GLU A 138 17.86 12.05 1.58
C GLU A 138 16.72 13.06 1.38
N LYS A 139 15.76 12.74 0.50
CA LYS A 139 14.59 13.60 0.24
C LYS A 139 13.75 13.83 1.50
N ILE A 140 13.58 12.81 2.34
CA ILE A 140 12.87 12.91 3.62
C ILE A 140 13.65 13.85 4.57
N ASN A 141 14.95 13.64 4.73
CA ASN A 141 15.76 14.47 5.64
C ASN A 141 15.80 15.94 5.20
N VAL A 142 15.93 16.21 3.89
CA VAL A 142 15.85 17.56 3.33
C VAL A 142 14.45 18.15 3.52
N GLY A 143 13.40 17.34 3.36
CA GLY A 143 12.02 17.75 3.61
C GLY A 143 11.76 18.13 5.06
N ILE A 144 12.27 17.34 6.01
CA ILE A 144 12.19 17.62 7.45
C ILE A 144 12.92 18.92 7.77
N ALA A 145 14.18 19.06 7.35
CA ALA A 145 14.96 20.27 7.58
C ALA A 145 14.30 21.53 6.97
N ARG A 146 13.72 21.40 5.77
CA ARG A 146 12.95 22.50 5.16
C ARG A 146 11.71 22.85 5.99
N GLY A 147 10.98 21.85 6.48
CA GLY A 147 9.81 22.06 7.34
C GLY A 147 10.16 22.78 8.65
N GLU A 148 11.27 22.41 9.28
CA GLU A 148 11.79 23.07 10.48
C GLU A 148 12.16 24.54 10.19
N ILE A 149 12.89 24.80 9.11
CA ILE A 149 13.26 26.18 8.71
C ILE A 149 12.01 27.03 8.44
N VAL A 150 11.01 26.48 7.75
CA VAL A 150 9.75 27.21 7.47
C VAL A 150 9.00 27.50 8.77
N THR A 151 8.93 26.53 9.69
CA THR A 151 8.27 26.70 10.99
C THR A 151 8.95 27.81 11.79
N GLU A 152 10.28 27.81 11.84
CA GLU A 152 11.05 28.84 12.54
C GLU A 152 10.92 30.21 11.86
N ALA A 153 10.90 30.27 10.52
CA ALA A 153 10.68 31.50 9.78
C ALA A 153 9.28 32.10 10.05
N ILE A 154 8.23 31.26 10.12
CA ILE A 154 6.87 31.70 10.47
C ILE A 154 6.84 32.27 11.89
N LYS A 155 7.53 31.62 12.82
CA LYS A 155 7.65 32.09 14.21
C LYS A 155 8.35 33.46 14.25
N GLN A 156 9.51 33.60 13.63
CA GLN A 156 10.24 34.88 13.56
C GLN A 156 9.44 35.99 12.89
N ALA A 157 8.69 35.68 11.82
CA ALA A 157 7.81 36.63 11.16
C ALA A 157 6.67 37.08 12.09
N THR A 158 6.11 36.15 12.88
CA THR A 158 5.06 36.44 13.86
C THR A 158 5.58 37.36 14.97
N ASP A 159 6.76 37.05 15.52
CA ASP A 159 7.41 37.86 16.56
C ASP A 159 7.71 39.28 16.04
N SER A 160 8.22 39.40 14.80
CA SER A 160 8.46 40.70 14.17
C SER A 160 7.16 41.51 13.99
N LEU A 161 6.08 40.85 13.59
CA LEU A 161 4.76 41.48 13.41
C LEU A 161 4.21 41.98 14.74
N GLU A 162 4.42 41.24 15.84
CA GLU A 162 4.03 41.68 17.19
C GLU A 162 4.80 42.94 17.63
N VAL A 163 6.11 42.99 17.41
CA VAL A 163 6.94 44.18 17.69
C VAL A 163 6.46 45.38 16.86
N GLN A 164 6.19 45.19 15.57
CA GLN A 164 5.69 46.25 14.69
C GLN A 164 4.30 46.73 15.10
N LYS A 165 3.41 45.82 15.52
CA LYS A 165 2.09 46.17 16.08
C LYS A 165 2.22 47.01 17.33
N ALA A 166 3.10 46.65 18.26
CA ALA A 166 3.34 47.43 19.48
C ALA A 166 3.85 48.84 19.16
N ALA A 167 4.82 48.95 18.24
CA ALA A 167 5.34 50.25 17.79
C ALA A 167 4.26 51.11 17.10
N LEU A 168 3.42 50.51 16.25
CA LEU A 168 2.32 51.19 15.59
C LEU A 168 1.26 51.66 16.59
N ALA A 169 0.89 50.82 17.56
CA ALA A 169 -0.06 51.16 18.61
C ALA A 169 0.41 52.36 19.45
N GLU A 170 1.70 52.41 19.81
CA GLU A 170 2.29 53.54 20.52
C GLU A 170 2.24 54.84 19.70
N ASN A 171 2.52 54.77 18.40
CA ASN A 171 2.43 55.94 17.52
C ASN A 171 0.98 56.45 17.40
N ILE A 172 0.02 55.55 17.20
CA ILE A 172 -1.42 55.89 17.15
C ILE A 172 -1.87 56.48 18.49
N HIS A 173 -1.46 55.89 19.61
CA HIS A 173 -1.79 56.40 20.94
C HIS A 173 -1.29 57.84 21.15
N ARG A 174 -0.03 58.12 20.80
CA ARG A 174 0.54 59.47 20.88
C ARG A 174 -0.23 60.47 20.02
N ASP A 175 -0.60 60.08 18.80
CA ASP A 175 -1.33 60.97 17.89
C ASP A 175 -2.73 61.28 18.43
N ILE A 176 -3.47 60.27 18.90
CA ILE A 176 -4.78 60.45 19.56
C ILE A 176 -4.65 61.37 20.77
N VAL A 177 -3.67 61.15 21.66
CA VAL A 177 -3.47 62.00 22.85
C VAL A 177 -3.13 63.44 22.44
N ASN A 178 -2.32 63.64 21.41
CA ASN A 178 -1.98 64.97 20.90
C ASN A 178 -3.17 65.68 20.25
N GLN A 179 -4.03 64.92 19.55
CA GLN A 179 -5.27 65.44 18.98
C GLN A 179 -6.24 65.86 20.09
N VAL A 180 -6.48 65.00 21.08
CA VAL A 180 -7.35 65.32 22.24
C VAL A 180 -6.83 66.54 23.02
N LYS A 181 -5.52 66.64 23.28
CA LYS A 181 -4.93 67.83 23.94
C LYS A 181 -5.18 69.12 23.15
N ARG A 182 -5.08 69.06 21.83
CA ARG A 182 -5.33 70.18 20.92
C ARG A 182 -6.80 70.59 20.96
N ASP A 183 -7.70 69.63 20.89
CA ASP A 183 -9.16 69.85 20.91
C ASP A 183 -9.61 70.44 22.25
N LEU A 184 -8.95 70.07 23.36
CA LEU A 184 -9.21 70.62 24.71
C LEU A 184 -8.57 72.00 24.96
N GLY A 185 -7.83 72.59 24.01
CA GLY A 185 -7.17 73.89 24.18
C GLY A 185 -6.01 73.89 25.17
N LEU A 186 -5.51 72.72 25.58
CA LEU A 186 -4.38 72.59 26.50
C LEU A 186 -3.08 72.85 25.74
N SER A 187 -2.57 74.08 25.80
CA SER A 187 -1.31 74.45 25.15
C SER A 187 -0.12 73.67 25.73
N ARG A 188 0.88 73.41 24.87
CA ARG A 188 2.03 72.48 25.02
C ARG A 188 2.93 72.63 26.27
N GLY A 189 2.61 73.49 27.24
CA GLY A 189 3.43 73.77 28.43
C GLY A 189 2.79 73.48 29.79
N GLN A 190 1.48 73.23 29.88
CA GLN A 190 0.82 72.91 31.15
C GLN A 190 0.54 71.40 31.23
N VAL A 191 1.46 70.67 31.87
CA VAL A 191 1.14 69.35 32.42
C VAL A 191 0.18 69.60 33.58
N LEU A 192 -1.12 69.48 33.31
CA LEU A 192 -2.12 69.41 34.37
C LEU A 192 -1.93 68.05 35.06
N ASP A 193 -1.18 68.05 36.16
CA ASP A 193 -0.99 66.91 37.04
C ASP A 193 -2.31 66.67 37.80
N LEU A 194 -3.31 66.11 37.11
CA LEU A 194 -4.54 65.70 37.77
C LEU A 194 -4.25 64.43 38.57
N PRO A 195 -4.60 64.39 39.87
CA PRO A 195 -4.51 63.18 40.66
C PRO A 195 -5.34 62.08 39.97
N ALA A 196 -4.75 60.89 39.86
CA ALA A 196 -5.39 59.73 39.24
C ALA A 196 -6.80 59.56 39.81
N LEU A 197 -7.81 59.74 38.95
CA LEU A 197 -9.20 59.46 39.34
C LEU A 197 -9.31 57.97 39.68
N PRO A 198 -10.01 57.61 40.77
CA PRO A 198 -10.18 56.24 41.17
C PRO A 198 -10.85 55.47 40.04
N ILE A 199 -10.20 54.38 39.63
CA ILE A 199 -10.76 53.41 38.69
C ILE A 199 -12.06 52.90 39.33
N LEU A 200 -13.21 53.30 38.78
CA LEU A 200 -14.44 52.58 39.09
C LEU A 200 -14.27 51.17 38.52
N ASP A 201 -14.24 50.18 39.41
CA ASP A 201 -14.28 48.76 39.10
C ASP A 201 -15.46 48.46 38.18
N THR A 202 -15.23 48.60 36.87
CA THR A 202 -16.14 48.10 35.87
C THR A 202 -15.89 46.60 35.81
N PRO A 203 -16.88 45.75 36.14
CA PRO A 203 -16.65 44.31 36.19
C PRO A 203 -16.12 43.86 34.84
N ALA A 204 -14.96 43.22 34.88
CA ALA A 204 -14.25 42.72 33.71
C ALA A 204 -15.23 41.99 32.76
N GLN A 205 -15.56 42.64 31.65
CA GLN A 205 -16.31 42.01 30.59
C GLN A 205 -15.39 40.95 30.00
N LYS A 206 -15.62 39.69 30.40
CA LYS A 206 -14.86 38.51 29.96
C LYS A 206 -14.64 38.62 28.45
N PRO A 207 -13.39 38.55 27.95
CA PRO A 207 -13.17 38.50 26.52
C PRO A 207 -13.96 37.31 25.98
N ALA A 208 -14.73 37.55 24.93
CA ALA A 208 -15.50 36.51 24.25
C ALA A 208 -14.53 35.35 23.94
N SER A 209 -14.78 34.20 24.56
CA SER A 209 -13.96 33.01 24.36
C SER A 209 -14.08 32.58 22.91
N PHE A 210 -13.00 32.78 22.16
CA PHE A 210 -12.88 32.30 20.80
C PHE A 210 -12.74 30.77 20.86
N SER A 211 -13.84 30.05 20.64
CA SER A 211 -13.83 28.58 20.61
C SER A 211 -13.40 28.11 19.22
N LEU A 212 -12.26 27.43 19.16
CA LEU A 212 -11.73 26.75 17.97
C LEU A 212 -12.69 25.70 17.39
N ALA A 213 -13.69 25.26 18.17
CA ALA A 213 -14.71 24.31 17.72
C ALA A 213 -15.65 24.89 16.64
N ASN A 214 -15.78 26.22 16.54
CA ASN A 214 -16.67 26.87 15.56
C ASN A 214 -15.98 27.18 14.21
N LEU A 215 -14.67 26.92 14.08
CA LEU A 215 -13.87 27.23 12.89
C LEU A 215 -13.58 26.02 12.00
N LEU A 216 -14.00 24.81 12.39
CA LEU A 216 -13.79 23.59 11.62
C LEU A 216 -15.13 22.89 11.33
N PRO A 217 -15.74 23.07 10.14
CA PRO A 217 -16.88 22.28 9.70
C PRO A 217 -16.42 20.89 9.22
N PHE A 218 -15.54 20.23 9.97
CA PHE A 218 -14.99 18.92 9.63
C PHE A 218 -14.74 18.11 10.89
N THR A 219 -15.82 17.83 11.63
CA THR A 219 -15.80 16.70 12.56
C THR A 219 -15.88 15.42 11.72
N TRP A 220 -14.76 14.71 11.70
CA TRP A 220 -14.63 13.37 11.18
C TRP A 220 -15.58 12.46 11.97
N ALA A 221 -16.81 12.32 11.47
CA ALA A 221 -17.80 11.41 12.00
C ALA A 221 -17.18 10.00 11.98
N LYS A 222 -16.97 9.42 13.16
CA LYS A 222 -16.69 7.99 13.30
C LYS A 222 -17.90 7.21 12.78
N SER A 223 -17.96 7.00 11.48
CA SER A 223 -18.88 6.05 10.85
C SER A 223 -18.46 4.65 11.29
N LYS A 224 -19.13 4.12 12.30
CA LYS A 224 -19.16 2.66 12.50
C LYS A 224 -19.93 2.09 11.32
N PRO A 225 -19.35 1.21 10.47
CA PRO A 225 -20.15 0.52 9.47
C PRO A 225 -21.09 -0.45 10.19
N LYS A 226 -22.38 -0.11 10.27
CA LYS A 226 -23.42 -1.12 10.45
C LYS A 226 -23.61 -1.79 9.10
N VAL A 227 -22.92 -2.91 8.91
CA VAL A 227 -23.23 -3.85 7.83
C VAL A 227 -24.56 -4.51 8.20
N SER A 228 -25.66 -3.96 7.69
CA SER A 228 -26.95 -4.64 7.68
C SER A 228 -26.97 -5.57 6.46
N TYR A 229 -26.80 -6.87 6.69
CA TYR A 229 -27.15 -7.88 5.69
C TYR A 229 -28.67 -7.93 5.58
N GLN A 230 -29.22 -7.22 4.59
CA GLN A 230 -30.59 -7.43 4.14
C GLN A 230 -30.53 -8.51 3.07
N ALA A 231 -30.78 -9.76 3.48
CA ALA A 231 -30.97 -10.87 2.57
C ALA A 231 -32.22 -10.60 1.73
N THR A 232 -32.03 -10.15 0.50
CA THR A 232 -33.10 -10.15 -0.50
C THR A 232 -33.20 -11.58 -1.01
N VAL A 233 -34.11 -12.35 -0.42
CA VAL A 233 -34.59 -13.62 -0.98
C VAL A 233 -35.49 -13.25 -2.16
N PRO A 234 -35.14 -13.58 -3.42
CA PRO A 234 -36.11 -13.52 -4.49
C PRO A 234 -37.11 -14.67 -4.31
N ALA A 235 -38.39 -14.30 -4.26
CA ALA A 235 -39.52 -15.20 -4.20
C ALA A 235 -39.49 -16.17 -5.39
N VAL A 236 -39.43 -17.47 -5.09
CA VAL A 236 -39.71 -18.54 -6.04
C VAL A 236 -41.21 -18.60 -6.21
N SER A 237 -41.71 -18.13 -7.35
CA SER A 237 -43.07 -18.40 -7.80
C SER A 237 -43.14 -19.84 -8.31
N GLU A 238 -43.87 -20.68 -7.58
CA GLU A 238 -44.45 -21.92 -8.10
C GLU A 238 -45.36 -21.59 -9.28
N SER A 239 -45.07 -22.14 -10.46
CA SER A 239 -46.06 -22.32 -11.51
C SER A 239 -45.60 -23.41 -12.50
N GLU A 240 -46.45 -24.42 -12.58
CA GLU A 240 -46.69 -25.31 -13.73
C GLU A 240 -45.78 -26.52 -13.98
N ALA A 241 -46.31 -27.65 -13.51
CA ALA A 241 -46.13 -28.97 -14.08
C ALA A 241 -46.48 -29.02 -15.57
N GLY A 242 -45.65 -29.69 -16.37
CA GLY A 242 -46.00 -29.99 -17.76
C GLY A 242 -44.90 -30.61 -18.62
N THR A 243 -44.86 -31.94 -18.62
CA THR A 243 -44.44 -32.80 -19.75
C THR A 243 -42.93 -33.03 -19.99
N PRO A 244 -42.46 -34.30 -20.01
CA PRO A 244 -41.09 -34.63 -20.42
C PRO A 244 -40.94 -34.64 -21.96
N PRO A 245 -39.90 -34.03 -22.54
CA PRO A 245 -39.59 -34.21 -23.96
C PRO A 245 -38.91 -35.57 -24.21
N ALA A 246 -39.36 -36.20 -25.30
CA ALA A 246 -38.93 -37.48 -25.84
C ALA A 246 -37.42 -37.52 -26.22
N PRO A 247 -36.82 -38.72 -26.33
CA PRO A 247 -35.41 -38.88 -26.67
C PRO A 247 -35.16 -38.51 -28.14
N PHE A 248 -34.26 -37.53 -28.35
CA PHE A 248 -33.85 -37.11 -29.68
C PHE A 248 -32.88 -38.15 -30.28
N LEU A 249 -33.40 -38.91 -31.24
CA LEU A 249 -32.65 -39.83 -32.09
C LEU A 249 -31.76 -39.05 -33.07
N GLY A 250 -30.51 -39.51 -33.16
CA GLY A 250 -29.54 -39.44 -34.25
C GLY A 250 -29.72 -38.42 -35.38
N ASN A 251 -28.65 -37.65 -35.62
CA ASN A 251 -28.26 -37.30 -36.98
C ASN A 251 -26.76 -37.53 -37.19
N GLN A 252 -26.51 -38.37 -38.19
CA GLN A 252 -25.22 -38.78 -38.75
C GLN A 252 -24.40 -37.60 -39.27
N PRO A 253 -23.06 -37.71 -39.29
CA PRO A 253 -22.18 -36.74 -39.93
C PRO A 253 -22.31 -36.87 -41.46
N LYS A 254 -22.54 -35.73 -42.12
CA LYS A 254 -22.55 -35.63 -43.57
C LYS A 254 -21.13 -35.32 -44.04
N ASP A 255 -20.58 -36.22 -44.84
CA ASP A 255 -19.35 -36.08 -45.57
C ASP A 255 -19.22 -34.70 -46.24
N SER A 256 -18.06 -34.06 -46.07
CA SER A 256 -17.63 -32.94 -46.92
C SER A 256 -16.31 -33.33 -47.59
N PRO A 257 -16.26 -33.30 -48.94
CA PRO A 257 -15.10 -33.75 -49.69
C PRO A 257 -14.01 -32.67 -49.75
N SER A 258 -12.81 -33.20 -49.98
CA SER A 258 -11.54 -32.53 -50.26
C SER A 258 -11.63 -31.42 -51.29
N ASP A 259 -11.01 -30.27 -50.97
CA ASP A 259 -10.50 -29.35 -51.99
C ASP A 259 -8.98 -29.21 -51.87
N THR A 260 -8.37 -29.47 -53.02
CA THR A 260 -6.95 -29.57 -53.33
C THR A 260 -6.30 -28.18 -53.38
N PRO A 261 -5.03 -28.01 -52.95
CA PRO A 261 -4.32 -26.74 -53.07
C PRO A 261 -3.82 -26.55 -54.51
N THR A 262 -4.24 -25.45 -55.16
CA THR A 262 -3.67 -25.01 -56.43
C THR A 262 -2.50 -24.07 -56.18
N THR A 263 -1.33 -24.53 -56.59
CA THR A 263 -0.08 -23.78 -56.73
C THR A 263 -0.23 -22.56 -57.64
N ARG A 264 0.36 -21.43 -57.26
CA ARG A 264 0.67 -20.31 -58.18
C ARG A 264 2.13 -19.89 -57.99
N PRO A 265 2.99 -20.05 -59.00
CA PRO A 265 4.27 -19.38 -59.06
C PRO A 265 4.19 -18.11 -59.92
N ASP A 266 5.21 -17.26 -59.72
CA ASP A 266 5.75 -16.22 -60.58
C ASP A 266 4.95 -14.92 -60.77
N HIS A 267 5.57 -13.79 -60.37
CA HIS A 267 6.22 -12.87 -61.31
C HIS A 267 6.90 -11.69 -60.59
N ALA A 268 8.13 -11.41 -61.03
CA ALA A 268 8.86 -10.14 -61.09
C ALA A 268 9.17 -9.35 -59.80
#